data_AF-B0TUK3-F1
#
_entry.id   AF-B0TUK3-F1
#
_cell.length_a   1.000
_cell.length_b   1.000
_cell.length_c   1.000
_cell.angle_alpha   90.00
_cell.angle_beta   90.00
_cell.angle_gamma   90.00
#
_symmetry.space_group_name_H-M   'P 1'
#
loop_
_entity.id
_entity.type
_entity.pdbx_description
1 polymer ?
#
loop_
_entity_poly.entity_id
_entity_poly.type
_entity_poly.pdbx_seq_one_letter_code
_entity_poly.pdbx_strand_id
1 'polypeptide(L)' 'MKYDTNHKVLGEGNFVVSISEGVFANEHVAFYDLFRLDNGKIVEHWDTIETIPAQSEWKHTNGKFGF' A
#
# COMPACT_ATOMS: atom_id res chain seq x y z
N MET A 1 -8.79 7.72 7.30
CA MET A 1 -7.70 6.87 6.82
C MET A 1 -6.92 6.40 8.03
N LYS A 2 -6.78 5.09 8.18
CA LYS A 2 -5.99 4.45 9.24
C LYS A 2 -5.11 3.39 8.59
N TYR A 3 -3.83 3.38 8.91
CA TYR A 3 -2.90 2.34 8.50
C TYR A 3 -2.75 1.35 9.65
N ASP A 4 -2.84 0.05 9.35
CA ASP A 4 -2.75 -1.03 10.33
C ASP A 4 -1.43 -1.78 10.23
N THR A 5 -1.04 -2.20 9.02
CA THR A 5 0.21 -2.94 8.79
C THR A 5 0.95 -2.37 7.59
N ASN A 6 2.24 -2.08 7.75
CA ASN A 6 3.13 -1.83 6.61
C ASN A 6 3.88 -3.12 6.27
N HIS A 7 3.50 -3.75 5.18
CA HIS A 7 4.00 -5.07 4.83
C HIS A 7 5.37 -5.01 4.15
N LYS A 8 5.65 -3.96 3.37
CA LYS A 8 6.90 -3.85 2.63
C LYS A 8 7.24 -2.42 2.27
N VAL A 9 8.51 -2.08 2.40
CA VAL A 9 9.08 -0.83 1.90
C VAL A 9 10.21 -1.16 0.94
N LEU A 10 10.17 -0.59 -0.26
CA LEU A 10 11.21 -0.74 -1.28
C LEU A 10 11.66 0.64 -1.73
N GLY A 11 12.98 0.81 -1.88
CA GLY A 11 13.56 2.04 -2.39
C GLY A 11 14.48 1.76 -3.57
N GLU A 12 14.38 2.59 -4.61
CA GLU A 12 15.26 2.56 -5.77
C GLU A 12 15.51 4.00 -6.26
N GLY A 13 16.78 4.41 -6.30
CA GLY A 13 17.15 5.78 -6.62
C GLY A 13 16.51 6.78 -5.64
N ASN A 14 15.73 7.72 -6.17
CA ASN A 14 14.97 8.70 -5.39
C ASN A 14 13.48 8.35 -5.23
N PHE A 15 13.09 7.10 -5.47
CA PHE A 15 11.73 6.62 -5.27
C PHE A 15 11.64 5.64 -4.11
N VAL A 16 10.52 5.69 -3.38
CA VAL A 16 10.18 4.74 -2.32
C VAL A 16 8.72 4.33 -2.49
N VAL A 17 8.45 3.02 -2.47
CA VAL A 17 7.07 2.50 -2.37
C VAL A 17 6.85 1.86 -1.00
N SER A 18 5.73 2.20 -0.36
CA SER A 18 5.23 1.57 0.85
C SER A 18 3.97 0.78 0.54
N ILE A 19 3.99 -0.53 0.80
CA ILE A 19 2.86 -1.44 0.59
C ILE A 19 2.25 -1.75 1.95
N SER A 20 1.06 -1.24 2.19
CA SER A 20 0.39 -1.33 3.51
C SER A 20 -1.09 -1.68 3.39
N GLU A 21 -1.72 -2.01 4.51
CA GLU A 21 -3.16 -2.21 4.61
C GLU A 21 -3.74 -1.41 5.78
N GLY A 22 -5.04 -1.17 5.73
CA GLY A 22 -5.78 -0.55 6.82
C GLY A 22 -7.19 -0.17 6.41
N VAL A 23 -7.72 0.90 6.99
CA VAL A 23 -9.11 1.32 6.79
C VAL A 23 -9.22 2.66 6.08
N PHE A 24 -9.96 2.68 4.97
CA PHE A 24 -10.31 3.88 4.23
C PHE A 24 -11.79 3.83 3.82
N ALA A 25 -12.52 4.92 4.03
CA ALA A 25 -13.97 4.99 3.77
C ALA A 25 -14.78 3.80 4.36
N ASN A 26 -14.42 3.37 5.59
CA ASN A 26 -14.99 2.23 6.30
C ASN A 26 -14.73 0.84 5.66
N GLU A 27 -13.90 0.76 4.63
CA GLU A 27 -13.50 -0.48 3.98
C GLU A 27 -12.08 -0.88 4.37
N HIS A 28 -11.82 -2.19 4.41
CA HIS A 28 -10.46 -2.73 4.51
C HIS A 28 -9.77 -2.62 3.15
N VAL A 29 -8.66 -1.89 3.07
CA VAL A 29 -8.01 -1.55 1.80
C VAL A 29 -6.51 -1.84 1.85
N ALA A 30 -5.95 -2.10 0.67
CA ALA A 30 -4.52 -2.04 0.42
C ALA A 30 -4.15 -0.63 -0.06
N PHE A 31 -3.07 -0.07 0.48
CA PHE A 31 -2.42 1.15 0.03
C PHE A 31 -1.09 0.81 -0.63
N TYR A 32 -0.86 1.33 -1.82
CA TYR A 32 0.44 1.34 -2.46
C TYR A 32 0.83 2.81 -2.66
N ASP A 33 1.59 3.33 -1.70
CA ASP A 33 2.03 4.74 -1.69
C ASP A 33 3.41 4.82 -2.33
N LEU A 34 3.51 5.52 -3.46
CA LEU A 34 4.78 5.83 -4.13
C LEU A 34 5.19 7.26 -3.83
N PHE A 35 6.41 7.44 -3.38
CA PHE A 35 7.00 8.74 -3.08
C PHE A 35 8.20 8.99 -3.99
N ARG A 36 8.33 10.22 -4.48
CA ARG A 36 9.60 10.72 -5.04
C ARG A 36 10.23 11.69 -4.06
N LEU A 37 11.53 11.53 -3.87
CA LEU A 37 12.34 12.38 -3.01
C LEU A 37 13.19 13.35 -3.83
N ASP A 38 13.44 14.51 -3.25
CA ASP A 38 14.47 15.46 -3.65
C ASP A 38 15.02 16.17 -2.41
N ASN A 39 16.34 16.33 -2.34
CA ASN A 39 17.05 16.92 -1.20
C ASN A 39 16.61 16.39 0.18
N GLY A 40 16.39 15.07 0.27
CA GLY A 40 15.99 14.39 1.51
C GLY A 40 14.54 14.64 1.93
N LYS A 41 13.71 15.24 1.07
CA LYS A 41 12.28 15.50 1.33
C LYS A 41 11.42 14.80 0.30
N ILE A 42 10.21 14.41 0.69
CA ILE A 42 9.16 13.96 -0.23
C ILE A 42 8.69 15.19 -1.02
N VAL A 43 8.74 15.10 -2.34
CA VAL A 43 8.30 16.19 -3.24
C VAL A 43 7.14 15.80 -4.14
N GLU A 44 6.92 14.50 -4.35
CA GLU A 44 5.74 13.97 -5.04
C GLU A 44 5.25 12.70 -4.32
N HIS A 45 3.93 12.49 -4.36
CA HIS A 45 3.23 11.34 -3.79
C HIS A 45 2.14 10.91 -4.77
N TRP A 46 2.04 9.60 -4.99
CA TRP A 46 0.96 8.95 -5.71
C TRP A 46 0.50 7.75 -4.91
N ASP A 47 -0.78 7.40 -5.05
CA ASP A 47 -1.33 6.21 -4.42
C ASP A 47 -2.22 5.42 -5.37
N THR A 48 -2.38 4.15 -5.02
CA THR A 48 -3.58 3.38 -5.36
C THR A 48 -4.19 2.87 -4.07
N ILE A 49 -5.51 3.00 -3.96
CA ILE A 49 -6.28 2.47 -2.84
C ILE A 49 -7.26 1.45 -3.40
N GLU A 50 -7.20 0.21 -2.90
CA GLU A 50 -8.02 -0.89 -3.40
C GLU A 50 -8.64 -1.65 -2.23
N THR A 51 -9.97 -1.81 -2.24
CA THR A 51 -10.67 -2.66 -1.27
C THR A 51 -10.19 -4.10 -1.38
N ILE A 52 -9.80 -4.68 -0.24
CA ILE A 52 -9.44 -6.10 -0.16
C ILE A 52 -10.73 -6.87 0.05
N PRO A 53 -11.15 -7.74 -0.89
CA PRO A 53 -12.38 -8.49 -0.76
C PRO A 53 -12.32 -9.44 0.44
N ALA A 54 -13.48 -9.80 0.99
CA ALA A 54 -13.55 -10.80 2.04
C ALA A 54 -12.93 -12.13 1.59
N GLN A 55 -12.32 -12.87 2.51
CA GLN A 55 -11.60 -14.12 2.19
C GLN A 55 -12.49 -15.16 1.48
N SER A 56 -13.80 -15.16 1.76
CA SER A 56 -14.79 -16.02 1.09
C SER A 56 -14.93 -15.77 -0.41
N GLU A 57 -14.51 -14.60 -0.90
CA GLU A 57 -14.62 -14.19 -2.31
C GLU A 57 -13.30 -14.39 -3.07
N TRP A 58 -12.21 -14.73 -2.37
CA TRP A 58 -10.89 -14.89 -2.97
C TRP A 58 -10.90 -16.03 -3.99
N LYS A 59 -10.21 -15.81 -5.11
CA LYS A 59 -10.08 -16.80 -6.19
C LYS A 59 -8.85 -17.70 -6.05
N HIS A 60 -7.98 -17.43 -5.09
CA HIS A 60 -6.78 -18.20 -4.76
C HIS A 60 -6.32 -17.94 -3.33
N THR A 61 -5.45 -18.79 -2.80
CA THR A 61 -5.00 -18.75 -1.39
C THR A 61 -3.77 -17.87 -1.15
N ASN A 62 -3.20 -17.23 -2.16
CA ASN A 62 -1.98 -16.41 -2.03
C ASN A 62 -2.17 -15.13 -1.18
N GLY A 63 -3.42 -14.72 -0.92
CA GLY A 63 -3.74 -13.44 -0.30
C GLY A 63 -3.46 -12.23 -1.21
N LYS A 64 -3.64 -11.02 -0.66
CA LYS A 64 -3.45 -9.76 -1.39
C LYS A 64 -1.98 -9.45 -1.70
N PHE A 65 -1.08 -9.75 -0.75
CA PHE A 65 0.29 -9.23 -0.79
C PHE A 65 1.33 -10.22 -1.33
N GLY A 66 1.11 -11.53 -1.14
CA GLY A 66 1.82 -12.59 -1.87
C GLY A 66 3.34 -12.69 -1.66
N PHE A 67 3.90 -12.11 -0.59
CA PHE A 67 5.30 -12.26 -0.19
C PHE A 67 5.44 -12.86 1.21
#